data_AF-A0AA44UU31-F1
#
_entry.id   AF-A0AA44UU31-F1
#
_cell.length_a   1.000
_cell.length_b   1.000
_cell.length_c   1.000
_cell.angle_alpha   90.00
_cell.angle_beta   90.00
_cell.angle_gamma   90.00
#
_symmetry.space_group_name_H-M   'P 1'
#
loop_
_entity.id
_entity.type
_entity.pdbx_description
1 polymer ?
#
loop_
_entity_poly.entity_id
_entity_poly.type
_entity_poly.pdbx_seq_one_letter_code
_entity_poly.pdbx_strand_id
1 'polypeptide(L)' 'MDDPTPSTASRDTTPDELCPVCPHPWEDHDAIDRRFCSAKIAGGSSQGCVCAKK' A
#
# COMPACT_ATOMS: atom_id res chain seq x y z
N MET A 1 -27.93 14.26 25.80
CA MET A 1 -27.38 13.03 26.41
C MET A 1 -27.39 11.99 25.29
N ASP A 2 -26.61 12.25 24.24
CA ASP A 2 -25.23 11.78 24.00
C ASP A 2 -25.29 10.44 23.23
N ASP A 3 -25.18 10.52 21.91
CA ASP A 3 -24.80 9.39 21.06
C ASP A 3 -23.75 9.90 20.06
N PRO A 4 -22.46 9.87 20.41
CA PRO A 4 -21.41 9.96 19.41
C PRO A 4 -21.31 8.59 18.75
N THR A 5 -22.02 8.43 17.63
CA THR A 5 -21.81 7.31 16.71
C THR A 5 -20.32 7.26 16.34
N PRO A 6 -19.57 6.19 16.70
CA PRO A 6 -18.14 6.14 16.39
C PRO A 6 -17.96 5.90 14.89
N SER A 7 -17.27 6.87 14.29
CA SER A 7 -16.51 6.84 13.05
C SER A 7 -16.66 5.58 12.20
N THR A 8 -17.33 5.75 11.06
CA THR A 8 -16.81 5.17 9.82
C THR A 8 -15.35 5.61 9.71
N ALA A 9 -14.44 4.77 10.19
CA ALA A 9 -13.04 4.84 9.84
C ALA A 9 -12.99 4.63 8.33
N SER A 10 -13.16 5.72 7.59
CA SER A 10 -12.47 5.91 6.34
C SER A 10 -11.07 5.45 6.65
N ARG A 11 -10.68 4.31 6.08
CA ARG A 11 -9.28 3.91 6.05
C ARG A 11 -8.64 4.99 5.22
N ASP A 12 -8.25 6.06 5.91
CA ASP A 12 -7.22 6.97 5.48
C ASP A 12 -6.01 6.05 5.43
N THR A 13 -5.89 5.29 4.34
CA THR A 13 -4.65 4.63 3.98
C THR A 13 -3.77 5.81 3.68
N THR A 14 -3.09 6.24 4.73
CA THR A 14 -2.15 7.33 4.73
C THR A 14 -1.29 7.13 3.48
N PRO A 15 -1.10 8.13 2.60
CA PRO A 15 -0.37 7.94 1.35
C PRO A 15 1.04 7.37 1.55
N ASP A 16 1.60 7.55 2.75
CA ASP A 16 2.86 6.96 3.22
C ASP A 16 2.81 5.42 3.43
N GLU A 17 1.63 4.80 3.45
CA GLU A 17 1.44 3.35 3.51
C GLU A 17 1.30 2.71 2.12
N LEU A 18 1.04 3.49 1.06
CA LEU A 18 0.92 2.97 -0.30
C LEU A 18 2.30 2.73 -0.91
N CYS A 19 2.42 1.64 -1.67
CA CYS A 19 3.65 1.37 -2.38
C CYS A 19 3.85 2.36 -3.54
N PRO A 20 5.03 2.98 -3.69
CA PRO A 20 5.31 3.89 -4.80
C PRO A 20 5.39 3.21 -6.18
N VAL A 21 5.30 1.88 -6.24
CA VAL A 21 5.31 1.08 -7.49
C VAL A 21 3.91 0.59 -7.87
N CYS A 22 3.04 0.35 -6.90
CA CYS A 22 1.72 -0.25 -7.11
C CYS A 22 0.66 0.39 -6.21
N PRO A 23 -0.61 0.43 -6.65
CA PRO A 23 -1.66 1.17 -5.97
C PRO A 23 -2.25 0.43 -4.75
N HIS A 24 -1.41 -0.24 -3.95
CA HIS A 24 -1.84 -0.99 -2.77
C HIS A 24 -0.85 -0.83 -1.61
N PRO A 25 -1.26 -1.16 -0.37
CA PRO A 25 -0.44 -0.94 0.82
C PRO A 25 0.86 -1.74 0.80
N TRP A 26 1.91 -1.17 1.41
CA TRP A 26 3.18 -1.85 1.63
C TRP A 26 3.04 -3.07 2.55
N GLU A 27 2.06 -3.06 3.45
CA GLU A 27 1.80 -4.17 4.38
C GLU A 27 1.37 -5.47 3.68
N ASP A 28 0.69 -5.36 2.55
CA ASP A 28 0.29 -6.51 1.71
C ASP A 28 1.46 -7.18 0.99
N HIS A 29 2.66 -6.59 1.06
CA HIS A 29 3.84 -7.16 0.42
C HIS A 29 4.45 -8.26 1.27
N ASP A 30 4.54 -9.44 0.69
CA ASP A 30 5.43 -10.50 1.18
C ASP A 30 6.92 -10.12 0.97
N ALA A 31 7.83 -10.91 1.55
CA ALA A 31 9.27 -10.63 1.48
C ALA A 31 9.80 -10.53 0.04
N ILE A 32 9.21 -11.28 -0.90
CA ILE A 32 9.56 -11.23 -2.33
C ILE A 32 9.06 -9.93 -2.95
N ASP A 33 7.81 -9.58 -2.69
CA ASP A 33 7.15 -8.39 -3.21
C ASP A 33 7.87 -7.13 -2.76
N ARG A 34 8.25 -7.05 -1.47
CA ARG A 34 9.03 -5.92 -0.93
C ARG A 34 10.34 -5.72 -1.68
N ARG A 35 11.05 -6.81 -2.01
CA ARG A 35 12.33 -6.75 -2.74
C ARG A 35 12.12 -6.30 -4.18
N PHE A 36 11.12 -6.85 -4.86
CA PHE A 36 10.79 -6.47 -6.23
C PHE A 36 10.37 -5.01 -6.33
N CYS A 37 9.42 -4.57 -5.50
CA CYS A 37 8.97 -3.19 -5.48
C CYS A 37 10.12 -2.24 -5.08
N SER A 38 10.96 -2.59 -4.09
CA SER A 38 12.16 -1.78 -3.78
C SER A 38 13.12 -1.63 -4.97
N ALA A 39 13.39 -2.73 -5.69
CA ALA A 39 14.24 -2.68 -6.87
C ALA A 39 13.61 -1.84 -8.01
N LYS A 40 12.29 -1.90 -8.15
CA LYS A 40 11.52 -1.10 -9.11
C LYS A 40 11.57 0.39 -8.78
N ILE A 41 11.52 0.77 -7.51
CA ILE A 41 11.70 2.16 -7.05
C ILE A 41 13.08 2.66 -7.49
N ALA A 42 14.13 1.89 -7.22
CA ALA A 42 15.50 2.25 -7.60
C ALA A 42 15.71 2.29 -9.13
N GLY A 43 15.01 1.42 -9.86
CA GLY A 43 15.11 1.31 -11.33
C GLY A 43 14.11 2.16 -12.12
N GLY A 44 13.16 2.84 -11.47
CA GLY A 44 12.23 3.79 -12.09
C GLY A 44 11.27 3.22 -13.14
N SER A 45 10.85 1.95 -13.04
CA SER A 45 9.94 1.37 -14.04
C SER A 45 8.50 1.27 -13.55
N SER A 46 7.55 1.73 -14.36
CA SER A 46 6.10 1.76 -14.07
C SER A 46 5.32 0.59 -14.69
N GLN A 47 6.01 -0.38 -15.29
CA GLN A 47 5.38 -1.62 -15.76
C GLN A 47 4.99 -2.53 -14.58
N GLY A 48 3.82 -2.27 -13.98
CA GLY A 48 3.14 -3.17 -13.04
C GLY A 48 3.93 -3.63 -11.81
N CYS A 49 3.27 -4.40 -10.95
CA CYS A 49 3.89 -5.11 -9.83
C CYS A 49 3.60 -6.62 -9.92
N VAL A 50 4.43 -7.42 -9.25
CA VAL A 50 4.27 -8.87 -9.13
C VAL A 50 3.56 -9.28 -7.84
N CYS A 51 3.05 -8.32 -7.08
CA CYS A 51 2.50 -8.52 -5.76
C CYS A 51 1.35 -9.53 -5.76
N ALA A 52 1.39 -10.47 -4.83
CA ALA A 52 0.38 -11.52 -4.72
C ALA A 52 -0.96 -10.97 -4.19
N LYS A 53 -0.89 -9.92 -3.37
CA LYS A 53 -2.06 -9.21 -2.82
C LYS A 53 -2.11 -7.79 -3.36
N LYS A 54 -3.33 -7.32 -3.62
CA LYS A 54 -3.67 -6.05 -4.26
C LYS A 54 -4.66 -5.31 -3.39
#